data_AF-A0A1W9L3M6-F1
#
_entry.id   AF-A0A1W9L3M6-F1
#
_cell.length_a   1.000
_cell.length_b   1.000
_cell.length_c   1.000
_cell.angle_alpha   90.00
_cell.angle_beta   90.00
_cell.angle_gamma   90.00
#
_symmetry.space_group_name_H-M   'P 1'
#
loop_
_entity.id
_entity.type
_entity.pdbx_description
1 polymer ?
#
loop_
_entity_poly.entity_id
_entity_poly.type
_entity_poly.pdbx_seq_one_letter_code
_entity_poly.pdbx_strand_id
1 'polypeptide(L)'
;MTSPSSVATIEIFGTEIPIIEYQGQRVITFAIIDKVHQRPEGTAKDRFRKNRKRFVEGKDFYLIDSSQKNAFHSFGISIPPRGLIILTKSGYLMLVKSLTDDLAWKVQRALVNHYFRNKPTADIRSRKVQQPLFHSLLLIKSG
;
A
#
# COMPACT_ATOMS: atom_id res chain seq x y z
N MET A 1 2.61 -29.05 3.93
CA MET A 1 3.32 -27.86 3.44
C MET A 1 2.28 -26.92 2.85
N THR A 2 1.79 -25.96 3.63
CA THR A 2 0.85 -24.94 3.15
C THR A 2 1.63 -23.93 2.32
N SER A 3 1.35 -23.84 1.02
CA SER A 3 1.85 -22.78 0.14
C SER A 3 1.62 -21.41 0.80
N PRO A 4 2.59 -20.49 0.79
CA PRO A 4 2.37 -19.16 1.33
C PRO A 4 1.22 -18.53 0.55
N SER A 5 0.13 -18.21 1.25
CA SER A 5 -0.97 -17.42 0.71
C SER A 5 -0.37 -16.17 0.05
N SER A 6 -0.47 -16.07 -1.27
CA SER A 6 0.07 -14.93 -2.01
C SER A 6 -0.59 -13.65 -1.48
N VAL A 7 0.17 -12.79 -0.83
CA VAL A 7 -0.30 -11.48 -0.36
C VAL A 7 -0.85 -10.73 -1.57
N ALA A 8 -2.06 -10.19 -1.47
CA ALA A 8 -2.61 -9.38 -2.55
C ALA A 8 -1.75 -8.12 -2.72
N THR A 9 -1.32 -7.84 -3.94
CA THR A 9 -0.46 -6.70 -4.28
C THR A 9 -1.13 -5.79 -5.30
N ILE A 10 -0.63 -4.57 -5.39
CA ILE A 10 -0.95 -3.60 -6.44
C ILE A 10 0.31 -2.86 -6.85
N GLU A 11 0.44 -2.58 -8.14
CA GLU A 11 1.55 -1.79 -8.65
C GLU A 11 1.25 -0.28 -8.53
N ILE A 12 2.21 0.45 -7.98
CA ILE A 12 2.21 1.90 -7.90
C ILE A 12 3.53 2.37 -8.51
N PHE A 13 3.45 2.96 -9.71
CA PHE A 13 4.59 3.57 -10.38
C PHE A 13 5.80 2.61 -10.49
N GLY A 14 5.60 1.40 -11.04
CA GLY A 14 6.64 0.37 -11.16
C GLY A 14 7.03 -0.31 -9.84
N THR A 15 6.33 -0.02 -8.75
CA THR A 15 6.58 -0.63 -7.44
C THR A 15 5.38 -1.48 -7.01
N GLU A 16 5.56 -2.79 -6.91
CA GLU A 16 4.59 -3.65 -6.24
C GLU A 16 4.59 -3.40 -4.72
N ILE A 17 3.39 -3.18 -4.19
CA ILE A 17 3.15 -2.97 -2.76
C ILE A 17 2.01 -3.88 -2.27
N PRO A 18 2.08 -4.38 -1.02
CA PRO A 18 1.00 -5.17 -0.46
C PRO A 18 -0.24 -4.31 -0.25
N ILE A 19 -1.40 -4.94 -0.43
CA ILE A 19 -2.69 -4.39 -0.10
C ILE A 19 -2.94 -4.62 1.40
N ILE A 20 -2.91 -3.55 2.19
CA ILE A 20 -3.09 -3.62 3.65
C ILE A 20 -4.45 -3.02 4.02
N GLU A 21 -5.22 -3.76 4.81
CA GLU A 21 -6.48 -3.28 5.41
C GLU A 21 -6.39 -3.28 6.92
N TYR A 22 -6.91 -2.22 7.52
CA TYR A 22 -7.13 -2.15 8.94
C TYR A 22 -8.45 -1.44 9.19
N GLN A 23 -9.34 -2.06 9.97
CA GLN A 23 -10.68 -1.52 10.26
C GLN A 23 -11.48 -1.12 9.00
N GLY A 24 -11.44 -1.96 7.95
CA GLY A 24 -12.21 -1.75 6.73
C GLY A 24 -11.69 -0.65 5.79
N GLN A 25 -10.53 -0.07 6.08
CA GLN A 25 -9.89 0.94 5.23
C GLN A 25 -8.48 0.55 4.82
N ARG A 26 -8.05 1.08 3.66
CA ARG A 26 -6.69 0.96 3.14
C ARG A 26 -5.73 1.79 3.98
N VAL A 27 -4.64 1.16 4.40
CA VAL A 27 -3.58 1.79 5.19
C VAL A 27 -2.21 1.54 4.57
N ILE A 28 -1.23 2.39 4.85
CA ILE A 28 0.12 2.31 4.28
C ILE A 28 1.18 2.51 5.37
N THR A 29 2.32 1.84 5.25
CA THR A 29 3.44 1.99 6.19
C THR A 29 4.43 3.06 5.70
N PHE A 30 5.26 3.59 6.60
CA PHE A 30 6.35 4.50 6.21
C PHE A 30 7.31 3.87 5.19
N ALA A 31 7.66 2.60 5.35
CA ALA A 31 8.56 1.90 4.44
C ALA A 31 8.00 1.84 3.01
N ILE A 32 6.69 1.60 2.86
CA ILE A 32 6.05 1.62 1.55
C ILE A 32 6.06 3.03 0.97
N ILE A 33 5.79 4.07 1.78
CA ILE A 33 5.86 5.47 1.34
C ILE A 33 7.25 5.83 0.85
N ASP A 34 8.30 5.49 1.60
CA ASP A 34 9.68 5.76 1.22
C ASP A 34 10.02 5.05 -0.11
N LYS A 35 9.60 3.78 -0.26
CA LYS A 35 9.81 2.98 -1.47
C LYS A 35 9.15 3.61 -2.70
N VAL A 36 7.84 3.88 -2.66
CA VAL A 36 7.09 4.39 -3.81
C VAL A 36 7.47 5.82 -4.20
N HIS A 37 7.92 6.64 -3.23
CA HIS A 37 8.43 8.00 -3.49
C HIS A 37 9.94 8.04 -3.75
N GLN A 38 10.62 6.88 -3.82
CA GLN A 38 12.06 6.77 -4.02
C GLN A 38 12.87 7.65 -3.04
N ARG A 39 12.49 7.61 -1.75
CA ARG A 39 13.17 8.33 -0.68
C ARG A 39 14.05 7.39 0.14
N PRO A 40 15.13 7.91 0.76
CA PRO A 40 15.89 7.15 1.73
C PRO A 40 14.97 6.58 2.82
N GLU A 41 15.24 5.36 3.26
CA GLU A 41 14.47 4.70 4.31
C GLU A 41 14.43 5.57 5.58
N GLY A 42 13.23 5.74 6.15
CA GLY A 42 13.02 6.55 7.34
C GLY A 42 12.60 7.98 7.06
N THR A 43 12.65 8.45 5.80
CA THR A 43 12.26 9.81 5.43
C THR A 43 10.82 10.13 5.85
N ALA A 44 9.87 9.24 5.56
CA ALA A 44 8.47 9.40 5.92
C ALA A 44 8.29 9.39 7.45
N LYS A 45 8.98 8.50 8.16
CA LYS A 45 8.95 8.41 9.63
C LYS A 45 9.43 9.71 10.27
N ASP A 46 10.52 10.29 9.79
CA ASP A 46 11.06 11.53 10.35
C ASP A 46 10.18 12.73 10.03
N ARG A 47 9.58 12.79 8.84
CA ARG A 47 8.57 13.80 8.50
C ARG A 47 7.35 13.74 9.42
N PHE A 48 6.84 12.53 9.68
CA PHE A 48 5.76 12.29 10.62
C PHE A 48 6.15 12.77 12.03
N ARG A 49 7.32 12.37 12.54
CA ARG A 49 7.80 12.77 13.88
C ARG A 49 7.91 14.29 14.02
N LYS A 50 8.52 14.97 13.05
CA LYS A 50 8.66 16.44 13.03
C LYS A 50 7.31 17.17 13.05
N ASN A 51 6.27 16.55 12.48
CA ASN A 51 4.94 17.14 12.37
C ASN A 51 3.90 16.45 13.25
N ARG A 52 4.30 15.59 14.21
CA ARG A 52 3.40 14.69 14.93
C ARG A 52 2.18 15.38 15.51
N LYS A 53 2.35 16.60 16.04
CA LYS A 53 1.29 17.45 16.61
C LYS A 53 0.14 17.78 15.65
N ARG A 54 0.34 17.61 14.35
CA ARG A 54 -0.68 17.86 13.31
C ARG A 54 -1.51 16.61 12.98
N PHE A 55 -1.05 15.42 13.38
CA PHE A 55 -1.72 14.16 13.07
C PHE A 55 -2.65 13.73 14.20
N VAL A 56 -3.82 13.22 13.83
CA VAL A 56 -4.82 12.70 14.76
C VAL A 56 -4.82 11.17 14.73
N GLU A 57 -4.63 10.54 15.88
CA GLU A 57 -4.70 9.08 16.02
C GLU A 57 -6.14 8.60 15.81
N GLY A 58 -6.31 7.46 15.15
CA GLY A 58 -7.63 6.95 14.76
C GLY A 58 -8.22 7.59 13.50
N LYS A 59 -7.64 8.70 13.02
CA LYS A 59 -8.05 9.39 11.79
C LYS A 59 -6.96 9.33 10.72
N ASP A 60 -5.79 9.85 11.06
CA ASP A 60 -4.66 9.97 10.13
C ASP A 60 -3.72 8.77 10.23
N PHE A 61 -3.63 8.18 11.41
CA PHE A 61 -2.76 7.04 11.66
C PHE A 61 -3.28 6.17 12.80
N TYR A 62 -2.76 4.95 12.88
CA TYR A 62 -2.90 4.07 14.03
C TYR A 62 -1.53 3.60 14.49
N LEU A 63 -1.34 3.51 15.81
CA LEU A 63 -0.24 2.75 16.40
C LEU A 63 -0.70 1.32 16.65
N ILE A 64 -0.14 0.38 15.88
CA ILE A 64 -0.42 -1.04 16.04
C ILE A 64 0.61 -1.62 17.00
N ASP A 65 0.13 -2.11 18.12
CA ASP A 65 0.94 -2.73 19.14
C ASP A 65 1.26 -4.20 18.81
N SER A 66 2.21 -4.75 19.55
CA SER A 66 2.70 -6.11 19.31
C SER A 66 1.69 -7.23 19.62
N SER A 67 0.60 -6.96 20.35
CA SER A 67 -0.48 -7.95 20.55
C SER A 67 -1.28 -8.20 19.27
N GLN A 68 -1.26 -7.26 18.32
CA GLN A 68 -1.98 -7.35 17.06
C GLN A 68 -1.16 -7.97 15.91
N LYS A 69 -0.01 -8.60 16.21
CA LYS A 69 0.90 -9.22 15.23
C LYS A 69 0.18 -10.13 14.23
N ASN A 70 -0.77 -10.94 14.70
CA ASN A 70 -1.48 -11.90 13.86
C ASN A 70 -2.31 -11.23 12.75
N ALA A 71 -2.82 -10.01 12.99
CA ALA A 71 -3.62 -9.27 12.01
C ALA A 71 -2.78 -8.76 10.82
N PHE A 72 -1.46 -8.63 10.99
CA PHE A 72 -0.57 -8.10 9.97
C PHE A 72 0.33 -9.16 9.32
N HIS A 73 0.44 -10.33 9.95
CA HIS A 73 1.19 -11.46 9.41
C HIS A 73 0.65 -11.92 8.05
N SER A 74 -0.67 -11.84 7.83
CA SER A 74 -1.32 -12.15 6.54
C SER A 74 -0.92 -11.20 5.41
N PHE A 75 -0.36 -10.03 5.73
CA PHE A 75 0.18 -9.08 4.75
C PHE A 75 1.70 -9.20 4.60
N GLY A 76 2.33 -10.17 5.26
CA GLY A 76 3.79 -10.31 5.30
C GLY A 76 4.48 -9.22 6.12
N ILE A 77 3.77 -8.58 7.06
CA ILE A 77 4.29 -7.46 7.85
C ILE A 77 4.53 -7.92 9.29
N SER A 78 5.79 -7.81 9.74
CA SER A 78 6.15 -8.03 11.14
C SER A 78 5.99 -6.75 11.95
N ILE A 79 5.36 -6.85 13.12
CA ILE A 79 5.19 -5.72 14.04
C ILE A 79 6.36 -5.70 15.03
N PRO A 80 7.18 -4.64 15.04
CA PRO A 80 8.26 -4.49 16.02
C PRO A 80 7.73 -4.39 17.45
N PRO A 81 8.54 -4.70 18.48
CA PRO A 81 8.14 -4.54 19.88
C PRO A 81 7.66 -3.12 20.23
N ARG A 82 8.26 -2.10 19.61
CA ARG A 82 7.90 -0.68 19.73
C ARG A 82 6.60 -0.28 19.00
N GLY A 83 5.89 -1.24 18.41
CA GLY A 83 4.73 -1.01 17.56
C GLY A 83 5.06 -0.52 16.15
N LEU A 84 4.03 -0.53 15.31
CA LEU A 84 4.05 -0.13 13.91
C LEU A 84 3.04 1.00 13.68
N ILE A 85 3.49 2.10 13.09
CA ILE A 85 2.57 3.15 12.62
C ILE A 85 2.13 2.82 11.20
N ILE A 86 0.81 2.82 11.02
CA ILE A 86 0.15 2.76 9.72
C ILE A 86 -0.61 4.06 9.47
N LEU A 87 -0.57 4.56 8.25
CA LEU A 87 -1.25 5.78 7.84
C LEU A 87 -2.50 5.45 7.04
N THR A 88 -3.59 6.16 7.33
CA THR A 88 -4.78 6.18 6.47
C THR A 88 -4.51 7.05 5.24
N LYS A 89 -5.50 7.14 4.34
CA LYS A 89 -5.45 8.10 3.23
C LYS A 89 -5.18 9.53 3.72
N SER A 90 -5.85 9.99 4.79
CA SER A 90 -5.68 11.37 5.26
C SER A 90 -4.28 11.59 5.84
N GLY A 91 -3.76 10.64 6.63
CA GLY A 91 -2.40 10.74 7.16
C GLY A 91 -1.33 10.71 6.08
N TYR A 92 -1.51 9.88 5.05
CA TYR A 92 -0.65 9.92 3.87
C TYR A 92 -0.64 11.31 3.24
N LEU A 93 -1.81 11.90 2.97
CA LEU A 93 -1.94 13.23 2.38
C LEU A 93 -1.33 14.34 3.26
N MET A 94 -1.44 14.22 4.58
CA MET A 94 -0.79 15.14 5.51
C MET A 94 0.74 15.04 5.46
N LEU A 95 1.27 13.83 5.33
CA LEU A 95 2.71 13.57 5.30
C LEU A 95 3.36 14.10 4.01
N VAL A 96 2.71 13.89 2.86
CA VAL A 96 3.27 14.25 1.54
C VAL A 96 3.02 15.71 1.15
N LYS A 97 2.39 16.53 1.99
CA LYS A 97 2.08 17.93 1.69
C LYS A 97 3.28 18.78 1.25
N SER A 98 4.50 18.41 1.67
CA SER A 98 5.74 19.09 1.30
C SER A 98 6.60 18.31 0.31
N LEU A 99 6.05 17.30 -0.36
CA LEU A 99 6.69 16.67 -1.53
C LEU A 99 6.15 17.37 -2.77
N THR A 100 7.02 18.07 -3.51
CA THR A 100 6.61 18.97 -4.59
C THR A 100 7.26 18.64 -5.94
N ASP A 101 8.09 17.61 -6.00
CA ASP A 101 8.73 17.14 -7.22
C ASP A 101 7.79 16.32 -8.12
N ASP A 102 8.12 16.20 -9.40
CA ASP A 102 7.29 15.52 -10.42
C ASP A 102 6.98 14.07 -10.08
N LEU A 103 7.93 13.37 -9.45
CA LEU A 103 7.72 11.98 -9.03
C LEU A 103 6.66 11.92 -7.94
N ALA A 104 6.76 12.77 -6.91
CA ALA A 104 5.80 12.83 -5.83
C ALA A 104 4.37 13.09 -6.34
N TRP A 105 4.20 13.98 -7.33
CA TRP A 105 2.90 14.23 -7.95
C TRP A 105 2.32 12.99 -8.63
N LYS A 106 3.13 12.26 -9.40
CA LYS A 106 2.71 11.03 -10.09
C LYS A 106 2.33 9.93 -9.09
N VAL A 107 3.17 9.72 -8.07
CA VAL A 107 2.97 8.71 -7.02
C VAL A 107 1.74 9.04 -6.18
N GLN A 108 1.54 10.30 -5.79
CA GLN A 108 0.36 10.72 -5.05
C GLN A 108 -0.92 10.47 -5.84
N ARG A 109 -0.95 10.82 -7.13
CA ARG A 109 -2.12 10.55 -7.98
C ARG A 109 -2.40 9.05 -8.08
N ALA A 110 -1.37 8.23 -8.27
CA ALA A 110 -1.51 6.77 -8.34
C ALA A 110 -2.03 6.17 -7.03
N LEU A 111 -1.46 6.53 -5.88
CA LEU A 111 -1.92 6.05 -4.58
C LEU A 111 -3.36 6.46 -4.28
N VAL A 112 -3.72 7.73 -4.53
CA VAL A 112 -5.08 8.23 -4.29
C VAL A 112 -6.10 7.51 -5.18
N ASN A 113 -5.78 7.28 -6.44
CA ASN A 113 -6.73 6.72 -7.42
C ASN A 113 -6.82 5.20 -7.42
N HIS A 114 -5.73 4.50 -7.08
CA HIS A 114 -5.66 3.05 -7.24
C HIS A 114 -5.52 2.30 -5.91
N TYR A 115 -4.79 2.85 -4.94
CA TYR A 115 -4.63 2.21 -3.62
C TYR A 115 -5.77 2.57 -2.67
N PHE A 116 -6.00 3.87 -2.47
CA PHE A 116 -6.96 4.37 -1.47
C PHE A 116 -8.41 4.50 -1.97
N ARG A 117 -8.66 4.33 -3.28
CA ARG A 117 -10.01 4.49 -3.87
C ARG A 117 -10.90 3.26 -3.71
N ASN A 118 -10.37 2.12 -3.28
CA ASN A 118 -11.13 0.87 -3.27
C ASN A 118 -11.80 0.59 -1.91
N LYS A 119 -13.08 0.21 -1.97
CA LYS A 119 -13.87 -0.32 -0.84
C LYS A 119 -13.35 -1.71 -0.43
N PRO A 120 -13.50 -2.11 0.85
CA PRO A 120 -12.87 -3.30 1.40
C PRO A 120 -13.14 -4.59 0.62
N THR A 121 -12.19 -5.53 0.72
CA THR A 121 -11.92 -6.75 -0.06
C THR A 121 -13.06 -7.80 -0.18
N ALA A 122 -14.31 -7.40 -0.43
CA ALA A 122 -15.30 -8.31 -1.01
C ALA A 122 -15.15 -8.40 -2.55
N ASP A 123 -14.61 -7.36 -3.19
CA ASP A 123 -14.63 -7.21 -4.67
C ASP A 123 -13.35 -7.69 -5.39
N ILE A 124 -12.21 -7.82 -4.69
CA ILE A 124 -10.91 -8.11 -5.35
C ILE A 124 -10.73 -9.60 -5.66
N ARG A 125 -11.33 -10.51 -4.88
CA ARG A 125 -11.32 -11.95 -5.20
C ARG A 125 -12.02 -12.24 -6.54
N SER A 126 -12.96 -11.38 -6.94
CA SER A 126 -13.73 -11.49 -8.18
C SER A 126 -12.97 -11.03 -9.43
N ARG A 127 -11.91 -10.21 -9.29
CA ARG A 127 -11.21 -9.62 -10.45
C ARG A 127 -10.10 -10.49 -11.05
N LYS A 128 -9.62 -11.52 -10.35
CA LYS A 128 -8.58 -12.42 -10.90
C LYS A 128 -9.10 -13.44 -11.93
N VAL A 129 -10.40 -13.46 -12.26
CA VAL A 129 -11.00 -14.45 -13.19
C VAL A 129 -11.27 -13.90 -14.61
N GLN A 130 -11.02 -12.62 -14.91
CA GLN A 130 -11.24 -12.10 -16.27
C GLN A 130 -10.03 -11.28 -16.74
N GLN A 131 -9.06 -11.96 -17.35
CA GLN A 131 -8.27 -11.36 -18.43
C GLN A 131 -8.75 -12.00 -19.74
N PRO A 132 -9.26 -11.21 -20.71
CA PRO A 132 -9.63 -11.74 -22.02
C PRO A 132 -8.36 -12.10 -22.80
N LEU A 133 -8.37 -13.29 -23.42
CA LEU A 133 -7.38 -13.72 -24.41
C LEU A 133 -7.39 -12.75 -25.59
N PHE A 134 -6.40 -11.85 -25.67
CA PHE A 134 -6.09 -11.17 -26.92
C PHE A 134 -4.99 -11.94 -27.66
N HIS A 135 -5.50 -12.61 -28.68
CA HIS A 135 -4.90 -13.33 -29.79
C HIS A 135 -3.53 -12.80 -30.25
N SER A 136 -2.54 -13.69 -30.33
CA SER A 136 -1.47 -13.59 -31.32
C SER A 136 -1.59 -14.77 -32.28
N LEU A 137 -2.04 -14.45 -33.48
CA LEU A 137 -2.00 -15.29 -34.67
C LEU A 137 -0.54 -15.49 -35.09
N LEU A 138 -0.05 -16.73 -35.14
CA LEU A 138 1.01 -17.12 -36.08
C LEU A 138 1.03 -18.65 -36.28
N LEU A 139 1.10 -19.05 -37.56
CA LEU A 139 1.20 -20.41 -38.12
C LEU A 139 -0.10 -21.24 -38.01
N ILE A 140 -0.65 -21.82 -39.08
CA ILE A 140 0.03 -22.70 -40.04
C ILE A 140 -0.59 -22.52 -41.45
N LYS A 141 0.23 -22.12 -42.42
CA LYS A 141 0.10 -22.62 -43.80
C LYS A 141 0.66 -24.03 -43.81
N SER A 142 -0.13 -25.02 -44.24
CA SER A 142 0.26 -26.27 -44.94
C SER A 142 -0.87 -27.30 -44.81
N GLY A 143 -1.40 -27.75 -45.95
CA GLY A 143 -2.46 -28.75 -46.07
C GLY A 143 -3.34 -28.45 -47.26
#